data_AF-A0AAW0TN91-F1
#
_entry.id   AF-A0AAW0TN91-F1
#
_cell.length_a   1.000
_cell.length_b   1.000
_cell.length_c   1.000
_cell.angle_alpha   90.00
_cell.angle_beta   90.00
_cell.angle_gamma   90.00
#
_symmetry.space_group_name_H-M   'P 1'
#
loop_
_entity.id
_entity.type
_entity.pdbx_description
1 polymer ?
#
loop_
_entity_poly.entity_id
_entity_poly.type
_entity_poly.pdbx_seq_one_letter_code
_entity_poly.pdbx_strand_id
1 'polypeptide(L)'
;MKHSSKGDGPSAWLIMKQVLGTLLDEAIPGELPKRDSTRVALTAWLIFSFIAGTVYRSNLTACLTMPNSVHMYERLYMEVMIEEDFTNMDGSTSLYVTQESLLSDYSAFVMIRDAPFKEKIDYCMMIFHTAGLTEKWKDIAMDDVRRDNRIKRRKLRAETEEVIVAPEVTIKPLSMIHMQGPFLLYVLCVIVSFTTFLIEVIRPSFFRRNQQN
;
A
#
# COMPACT_ATOMS: atom_id res chain seq x y z
N MET A 1 -51.03 30.48 -24.13
CA MET A 1 -50.34 29.20 -24.41
C MET A 1 -49.20 29.03 -23.42
N LYS A 2 -49.38 28.22 -22.36
CA LYS A 2 -48.35 27.88 -21.39
C LYS A 2 -47.56 26.69 -21.95
N HIS A 3 -46.27 26.90 -22.24
CA HIS A 3 -45.36 25.81 -22.58
C HIS A 3 -45.24 24.87 -21.38
N SER A 4 -45.78 23.67 -21.53
CA SER A 4 -45.59 22.56 -20.62
C SER A 4 -44.10 22.22 -20.60
N SER A 5 -43.43 22.54 -19.49
CA SER A 5 -42.08 22.10 -19.19
C SER A 5 -42.10 20.58 -19.12
N LYS A 6 -41.58 19.96 -20.19
CA LYS A 6 -41.31 18.53 -20.28
C LYS A 6 -40.45 18.18 -19.07
N GLY A 7 -40.95 17.29 -18.23
CA GLY A 7 -40.24 16.83 -17.04
C GLY A 7 -38.90 16.21 -17.44
N ASP A 8 -37.83 16.98 -17.22
CA ASP A 8 -36.49 16.44 -17.23
C ASP A 8 -36.43 15.40 -16.12
N GLY A 9 -36.17 14.15 -16.50
CA GLY A 9 -35.86 13.10 -15.54
C GLY A 9 -34.71 13.55 -14.63
N PRO A 10 -34.49 12.87 -13.48
CA PRO A 10 -33.36 13.16 -12.62
C PRO A 10 -32.10 13.28 -13.47
N SER A 11 -31.52 14.47 -13.50
CA SER A 11 -30.41 14.78 -14.40
C SER A 11 -29.31 13.74 -14.16
N ALA A 12 -28.72 13.19 -15.22
CA ALA A 12 -27.70 12.15 -15.11
C ALA A 12 -26.57 12.53 -14.14
N TRP A 13 -26.32 13.84 -14.01
CA TRP A 13 -25.44 14.44 -13.02
C TRP A 13 -25.82 14.19 -11.55
N LEU A 14 -27.10 14.30 -11.18
CA LEU A 14 -27.57 14.01 -9.82
C LEU A 14 -27.38 12.53 -9.47
N ILE A 15 -27.67 11.64 -10.42
CA ILE A 15 -27.46 10.20 -10.25
C ILE A 15 -25.96 9.90 -10.08
N MET A 16 -25.10 10.49 -10.93
CA MET A 16 -23.64 10.35 -10.81
C MET A 16 -23.13 10.84 -9.45
N LYS A 17 -23.62 12.01 -8.98
CA LYS A 17 -23.25 12.57 -7.67
C LYS A 17 -23.69 11.67 -6.51
N GLN A 18 -24.89 11.09 -6.61
CA GLN A 18 -25.40 10.16 -5.61
C GLN A 18 -24.59 8.86 -5.57
N VAL A 19 -24.28 8.28 -6.75
CA VAL A 19 -23.45 7.08 -6.88
C VAL A 19 -22.05 7.31 -6.31
N LEU A 20 -21.43 8.45 -6.63
CA LEU A 20 -20.09 8.80 -6.14
C LEU A 20 -20.08 9.10 -4.64
N GLY A 21 -21.09 9.80 -4.11
CA GLY A 21 -21.22 10.06 -2.67
C GLY A 21 -21.37 8.77 -1.86
N THR A 22 -22.17 7.81 -2.36
CA THR A 22 -22.30 6.50 -1.70
C THR A 22 -21.02 5.65 -1.75
N LEU A 23 -20.16 5.87 -2.76
CA LEU A 23 -18.86 5.20 -2.84
C LEU A 23 -17.86 5.79 -1.83
N LEU A 24 -17.94 7.09 -1.57
CA LEU A 24 -17.06 7.83 -0.66
C LEU A 24 -17.55 7.84 0.80
N ASP A 25 -18.62 7.10 1.10
CA ASP A 25 -19.27 7.06 2.42
C ASP A 25 -19.80 8.43 2.88
N GLU A 26 -20.17 9.29 1.93
CA GLU A 26 -20.82 10.58 2.22
C GLU A 26 -22.33 10.39 2.41
N ALA A 27 -22.89 11.12 3.40
CA ALA A 27 -24.33 11.11 3.66
C ALA A 27 -25.11 11.61 2.43
N ILE A 28 -26.00 10.77 1.90
CA ILE A 28 -26.78 11.05 0.69
C ILE A 28 -27.68 12.29 0.95
N PRO A 29 -27.48 13.41 0.24
CA PRO A 29 -28.40 14.54 0.33
C PRO A 29 -29.61 14.28 -0.58
N GLY A 30 -30.78 13.95 0.01
CA GLY A 30 -32.06 13.91 -0.71
C GLY A 30 -33.05 12.83 -0.27
N GLU A 31 -34.25 12.86 -0.85
CA GLU A 31 -35.28 11.83 -0.67
C GLU A 31 -34.89 10.52 -1.37
N LEU A 32 -35.10 9.38 -0.70
CA LEU A 32 -34.85 8.06 -1.27
C LEU A 32 -35.72 7.83 -2.52
N PRO A 33 -35.17 7.22 -3.59
CA PRO A 33 -35.94 6.96 -4.80
C PRO A 33 -37.14 6.04 -4.50
N LYS A 34 -38.34 6.50 -4.84
CA LYS A 34 -39.62 5.80 -4.59
C LYS A 34 -39.88 4.63 -5.55
N ARG A 35 -39.10 4.49 -6.63
CA ARG A 35 -39.26 3.40 -7.63
C ARG A 35 -38.56 2.12 -7.16
N ASP A 36 -39.28 1.01 -7.16
CA ASP A 36 -38.76 -0.29 -6.68
C ASP A 36 -37.52 -0.77 -7.44
N SER A 37 -37.46 -0.62 -8.77
CA SER A 37 -36.32 -1.05 -9.58
C SER A 37 -35.03 -0.27 -9.27
N THR A 38 -35.14 1.04 -9.01
CA THR A 38 -33.99 1.87 -8.64
C THR A 38 -33.49 1.57 -7.24
N ARG A 39 -34.37 1.14 -6.31
CA ARG A 39 -33.97 0.74 -4.96
C ARG A 39 -33.13 -0.53 -5.00
N VAL A 40 -33.50 -1.52 -5.80
CA VAL A 40 -32.73 -2.77 -5.97
C VAL A 40 -31.33 -2.46 -6.53
N ALA A 41 -31.23 -1.60 -7.54
CA ALA A 41 -29.95 -1.19 -8.10
C ALA A 41 -29.07 -0.44 -7.07
N LEU A 42 -29.65 0.46 -6.28
CA LEU A 42 -28.95 1.20 -5.23
C LEU A 42 -28.46 0.27 -4.11
N THR A 43 -29.29 -0.69 -3.69
CA THR A 43 -28.88 -1.69 -2.68
C THR A 43 -27.75 -2.57 -3.17
N ALA A 44 -27.79 -3.00 -4.44
CA ALA A 44 -26.71 -3.78 -5.03
C ALA A 44 -25.41 -2.96 -5.12
N TRP A 45 -25.50 -1.68 -5.48
CA TRP A 45 -24.37 -0.75 -5.52
C TRP A 45 -23.73 -0.52 -4.16
N LEU A 46 -24.55 -0.36 -3.10
CA LEU A 46 -24.06 -0.20 -1.73
C LEU A 46 -23.32 -1.45 -1.23
N ILE A 47 -23.87 -2.65 -1.49
CA ILE A 47 -23.21 -3.92 -1.14
C ILE A 47 -21.86 -4.03 -1.87
N PHE A 48 -21.83 -3.72 -3.17
CA PHE A 48 -20.58 -3.73 -3.94
C PHE A 48 -19.54 -2.76 -3.38
N SER A 49 -19.94 -1.51 -3.11
CA SER A 49 -19.05 -0.46 -2.59
C SER A 49 -18.49 -0.84 -1.21
N PHE A 50 -19.32 -1.44 -0.36
CA PHE A 50 -18.89 -1.96 0.94
C PHE A 50 -17.87 -3.10 0.80
N ILE A 51 -18.11 -4.08 -0.07
CA ILE A 51 -17.15 -5.17 -0.33
C ILE A 51 -15.84 -4.62 -0.88
N ALA A 52 -15.89 -3.72 -1.87
CA ALA A 52 -14.69 -3.12 -2.45
C ALA A 52 -13.90 -2.32 -1.40
N GLY A 53 -14.57 -1.52 -0.57
CA GLY A 53 -13.95 -0.74 0.49
C GLY A 53 -13.31 -1.61 1.59
N THR A 54 -13.99 -2.68 1.99
CA THR A 54 -13.47 -3.63 3.00
C THR A 54 -12.27 -4.41 2.48
N VAL A 55 -12.33 -4.96 1.27
CA VAL A 55 -11.21 -5.68 0.64
C VAL A 55 -10.01 -4.77 0.42
N TYR A 56 -10.23 -3.53 -0.03
CA TYR A 56 -9.15 -2.57 -0.20
C TYR A 56 -8.47 -2.24 1.13
N ARG A 57 -9.24 -1.93 2.19
CA ARG A 57 -8.70 -1.65 3.51
C ARG A 57 -7.97 -2.86 4.10
N SER A 58 -8.48 -4.07 3.95
CA SER A 58 -7.82 -5.28 4.44
C SER A 58 -6.51 -5.55 3.70
N ASN A 59 -6.50 -5.40 2.38
CA ASN A 59 -5.29 -5.61 1.59
C ASN A 59 -4.23 -4.53 1.89
N LEU A 60 -4.65 -3.27 2.02
CA LEU A 60 -3.76 -2.19 2.44
C LEU A 60 -3.18 -2.43 3.83
N THR A 61 -4.01 -2.85 4.79
CA THR A 61 -3.55 -3.18 6.15
C THR A 61 -2.54 -4.32 6.09
N ALA A 62 -2.82 -5.39 5.33
CA ALA A 62 -1.90 -6.50 5.15
C ALA A 62 -0.55 -6.04 4.57
N CYS A 63 -0.57 -5.23 3.50
CA CYS A 63 0.64 -4.66 2.89
C CYS A 63 1.42 -3.72 3.82
N LEU A 64 0.76 -3.07 4.77
CA LEU A 64 1.40 -2.18 5.74
C LEU A 64 1.90 -2.94 6.98
N THR A 65 1.24 -4.03 7.36
CA THR A 65 1.64 -4.88 8.49
C THR A 65 2.75 -5.85 8.14
N MET A 66 2.85 -6.26 6.87
CA MET A 66 3.96 -7.10 6.41
C MET A 66 5.12 -6.19 5.99
N PRO A 67 6.23 -6.13 6.76
CA PRO A 67 7.44 -5.49 6.26
C PRO A 67 7.83 -6.16 4.95
N ASN A 68 8.06 -5.37 3.91
CA ASN A 68 8.54 -5.80 2.59
C ASN A 68 9.98 -6.28 2.67
N SER A 69 10.22 -7.31 3.45
CA SER A 69 11.50 -7.98 3.54
C SER A 69 11.29 -9.35 2.91
N VAL A 70 11.50 -9.40 1.60
CA VAL A 70 11.46 -10.64 0.82
C VAL A 70 12.65 -11.48 1.26
N HIS A 71 12.51 -12.17 2.38
CA HIS A 71 13.50 -13.11 2.86
C HIS A 71 13.27 -14.43 2.14
N MET A 72 14.09 -14.68 1.11
CA MET A 72 14.04 -15.93 0.35
C MET A 72 14.47 -17.17 1.17
N TYR A 73 14.91 -17.00 2.42
CA TYR A 73 15.38 -18.08 3.28
C TYR A 73 14.78 -17.95 4.67
N GLU A 74 13.87 -18.86 5.03
CA GLU A 74 13.22 -18.93 6.34
C GLU A 74 14.25 -19.01 7.49
N ARG A 75 15.31 -19.78 7.30
CA ARG A 75 16.39 -19.88 8.28
C ARG A 75 17.11 -18.54 8.49
N LEU A 76 17.46 -17.85 7.40
CA LEU A 76 18.09 -16.53 7.51
C LEU A 76 17.13 -15.54 8.16
N TYR A 77 15.84 -15.59 7.82
CA TYR A 77 14.81 -14.79 8.46
C TYR A 77 14.75 -15.04 9.97
N MET A 78 14.73 -16.31 10.41
CA MET A 78 14.76 -16.63 11.84
C MET A 78 16.05 -16.16 12.52
N GLU A 79 17.22 -16.32 11.88
CA GLU A 79 18.50 -15.83 12.41
C GLU A 79 18.48 -14.29 12.55
N VAL A 80 17.93 -13.57 11.56
CA VAL A 80 17.75 -12.11 11.59
C VAL A 80 16.75 -11.69 12.67
N MET A 81 15.59 -12.35 12.75
CA MET A 81 14.55 -12.05 13.73
C MET A 81 15.04 -12.28 15.16
N ILE A 82 15.77 -13.37 15.39
CA ILE A 82 16.41 -13.64 16.68
C ILE A 82 17.39 -12.51 17.03
N GLU A 83 18.21 -12.08 16.07
CA GLU A 83 19.20 -11.04 16.30
C GLU A 83 18.59 -9.65 16.54
N GLU A 84 17.48 -9.34 15.86
CA GLU A 84 16.76 -8.07 16.00
C GLU A 84 15.92 -7.98 17.27
N ASP A 85 15.13 -9.02 17.57
CA ASP A 85 14.08 -8.95 18.60
C ASP A 85 14.43 -9.71 19.89
N PHE A 86 15.32 -10.70 19.83
CA PHE A 86 15.61 -11.62 20.95
C PHE A 86 17.05 -11.56 21.47
N THR A 87 17.91 -10.74 20.86
CA THR A 87 19.23 -10.45 21.40
C THR A 87 19.13 -9.26 22.37
N ASN A 88 19.42 -9.53 23.64
CA ASN A 88 19.41 -8.55 24.73
C ASN A 88 20.47 -7.45 24.53
N MET A 89 20.35 -6.36 25.29
CA MET A 89 21.27 -5.20 25.23
C MET A 89 22.73 -5.55 25.51
N ASP A 90 22.98 -6.57 26.34
CA ASP A 90 24.30 -7.12 26.66
C ASP A 90 24.91 -7.95 25.51
N GLY A 91 24.15 -8.20 24.44
CA GLY A 91 24.56 -9.05 23.33
C GLY A 91 24.31 -10.53 23.56
N SER A 92 23.67 -10.91 24.67
CA SER A 92 23.24 -12.28 24.88
C SER A 92 21.99 -12.57 24.05
N THR A 93 22.00 -13.70 23.34
CA THR A 93 20.86 -14.17 22.57
C THR A 93 20.25 -15.36 23.30
N SER A 94 18.99 -15.25 23.72
CA SER A 94 18.33 -16.34 24.47
C SER A 94 17.84 -17.48 23.57
N LEU A 95 17.78 -17.25 22.25
CA LEU A 95 17.28 -18.19 21.26
C LEU A 95 18.39 -18.57 20.29
N TYR A 96 18.42 -19.84 19.90
CA TYR A 96 19.29 -20.32 18.83
C TYR A 96 18.44 -21.08 17.82
N VAL A 97 18.79 -20.97 16.54
CA VAL A 97 18.15 -21.77 15.50
C VAL A 97 18.70 -23.18 15.55
N THR A 98 17.83 -24.19 15.55
CA THR A 98 18.24 -25.60 15.51
C THR A 98 18.96 -25.90 14.19
N GLN A 99 19.98 -26.76 14.25
CA GLN A 99 20.75 -27.13 13.06
C GLN A 99 19.91 -27.92 12.06
N GLU A 100 18.95 -28.69 12.55
CA GLU A 100 18.03 -29.49 11.74
C GLU A 100 16.77 -28.69 11.40
N SER A 101 16.44 -28.66 10.11
CA SER A 101 15.13 -28.22 9.65
C SER A 101 14.25 -29.45 9.46
N LEU A 102 13.09 -29.48 10.09
CA LEU A 102 12.10 -30.55 9.90
C LEU A 102 11.44 -30.46 8.52
N LEU A 103 11.46 -29.28 7.91
CA LEU A 103 10.95 -29.00 6.58
C LEU A 103 12.08 -28.44 5.72
N SER A 104 12.49 -29.19 4.71
CA SER A 104 13.41 -28.68 3.69
C SER A 104 12.61 -27.85 2.70
N ASP A 105 12.49 -26.55 2.97
CA ASP A 105 11.87 -25.63 2.05
C ASP A 105 12.85 -25.26 0.93
N TYR A 106 12.42 -25.50 -0.30
CA TYR A 106 13.17 -25.14 -1.50
C TYR A 106 12.66 -23.82 -2.05
N SER A 107 13.52 -22.80 -2.11
CA SER A 107 13.23 -21.57 -2.84
C SER A 107 13.50 -21.76 -4.33
N ALA A 108 12.52 -21.43 -5.19
CA ALA A 108 12.68 -21.51 -6.63
C ALA A 108 12.11 -20.26 -7.32
N PHE A 109 12.72 -19.87 -8.45
CA PHE A 109 12.16 -18.83 -9.31
C PHE A 109 11.02 -19.42 -10.15
N VAL A 110 9.81 -18.89 -9.97
CA VAL A 110 8.65 -19.28 -10.78
C VAL A 110 8.74 -18.57 -12.13
N MET A 111 8.76 -19.36 -13.21
CA MET A 111 8.80 -18.85 -14.58
C MET A 111 7.66 -19.43 -15.40
N ILE A 112 7.26 -18.71 -16.45
CA ILE A 112 6.29 -19.19 -17.43
C ILE A 112 6.87 -20.45 -18.10
N ARG A 113 6.01 -21.44 -18.35
CA ARG A 113 6.37 -22.66 -19.06
C ARG A 113 6.99 -22.30 -20.42
N ASP A 114 8.14 -22.89 -20.72
CA ASP A 114 8.92 -22.67 -21.95
C ASP A 114 9.58 -21.28 -22.11
N ALA A 115 9.84 -20.59 -20.99
CA ALA A 115 10.64 -19.35 -21.02
C ALA A 115 12.03 -19.61 -21.67
N PRO A 116 12.42 -18.86 -22.71
CA PRO A 116 13.63 -19.14 -23.51
C PRO A 116 14.93 -18.91 -22.74
N PHE A 117 14.88 -18.29 -21.56
CA PHE A 117 16.01 -18.00 -20.69
C PHE A 117 16.13 -18.96 -19.51
N LYS A 118 15.20 -19.90 -19.33
CA LYS A 118 15.14 -20.78 -18.15
C LYS A 118 16.46 -21.54 -17.94
N GLU A 119 16.95 -22.22 -18.98
CA GLU A 119 18.18 -23.01 -18.90
C GLU A 119 19.41 -22.16 -18.54
N LYS A 120 19.47 -20.94 -19.07
CA LYS A 120 20.57 -20.00 -18.78
C LYS A 120 20.53 -19.54 -17.32
N ILE A 121 19.33 -19.29 -16.78
CA ILE A 121 19.18 -18.91 -15.37
C ILE A 121 19.52 -20.09 -14.46
N ASP A 122 19.03 -21.29 -14.75
CA ASP A 122 19.34 -22.51 -13.97
C ASP A 122 20.85 -22.76 -13.92
N TYR A 123 21.55 -22.59 -15.05
CA TYR A 123 23.01 -22.68 -15.12
C TYR A 123 23.71 -21.61 -14.28
N CYS A 124 23.30 -20.34 -14.38
CA CYS A 124 23.85 -19.27 -13.55
C CYS A 124 23.62 -19.51 -12.05
N MET A 125 22.44 -19.99 -11.67
CA MET A 125 22.12 -20.32 -10.28
C MET A 125 23.03 -21.43 -9.75
N MET A 126 23.27 -22.46 -10.55
CA MET A 126 24.22 -23.53 -10.21
C MET A 126 25.64 -22.98 -10.05
N ILE A 127 26.08 -22.05 -10.91
CA ILE A 127 27.39 -21.38 -10.76
C ILE A 127 27.45 -20.59 -9.46
N PHE A 128 26.42 -19.80 -9.13
CA PHE A 128 26.42 -19.02 -7.89
C PHE A 128 26.48 -19.91 -6.65
N HIS A 129 25.73 -21.00 -6.65
CA HIS A 129 25.75 -21.97 -5.56
C HIS A 129 27.12 -22.67 -5.45
N THR A 130 27.66 -23.17 -6.56
CA THR A 130 28.97 -23.85 -6.55
C THR A 130 30.15 -22.93 -6.23
N ALA A 131 30.02 -21.64 -6.55
CA ALA A 131 31.00 -20.62 -6.18
C ALA A 131 30.89 -20.17 -4.71
N GLY A 132 29.90 -20.64 -3.96
CA GLY A 132 29.67 -20.23 -2.57
C GLY A 132 29.22 -18.76 -2.42
N LEU A 133 28.70 -18.15 -3.49
CA LEU A 133 28.27 -16.75 -3.47
C LEU A 133 27.06 -16.54 -2.57
N THR A 134 26.18 -17.54 -2.51
CA THR A 134 24.99 -17.57 -1.66
C THR A 134 25.34 -17.46 -0.19
N GLU A 135 26.31 -18.24 0.29
CA GLU A 135 26.81 -18.23 1.66
C GLU A 135 27.47 -16.89 1.98
N LYS A 136 28.29 -16.38 1.05
CA LYS A 136 28.93 -15.06 1.22
C LYS A 136 27.90 -13.94 1.34
N TRP A 137 26.85 -13.96 0.52
CA TRP A 137 25.78 -12.96 0.61
C TRP A 137 24.98 -13.08 1.90
N LYS A 138 24.74 -14.31 2.36
CA LYS A 138 24.11 -14.57 3.67
C LYS A 138 24.92 -13.92 4.79
N ASP A 139 26.24 -14.16 4.81
CA ASP A 139 27.12 -13.61 5.85
C ASP A 139 27.17 -12.08 5.81
N ILE A 140 27.24 -11.49 4.62
CA ILE A 140 27.19 -10.03 4.44
C ILE A 140 25.87 -9.47 4.98
N ALA A 141 24.74 -10.09 4.64
CA ALA A 141 23.43 -9.65 5.11
C ALA A 141 23.32 -9.74 6.64
N MET A 142 23.79 -10.83 7.27
CA MET A 142 23.81 -10.96 8.73
C MET A 142 24.72 -9.93 9.40
N ASP A 143 25.87 -9.63 8.80
CA ASP A 143 26.78 -8.64 9.34
C ASP A 143 26.25 -7.21 9.26
N ASP A 144 25.48 -6.90 8.21
CA ASP A 144 24.77 -5.63 8.08
C ASP A 144 23.67 -5.50 9.15
N VAL A 145 22.85 -6.54 9.36
CA VAL A 145 21.85 -6.58 10.45
C VAL A 145 22.50 -6.39 11.82
N ARG A 146 23.59 -7.10 12.10
CA ARG A 146 24.36 -6.93 13.34
C ARG A 146 24.91 -5.51 13.48
N ARG A 147 25.37 -4.88 12.39
CA ARG A 147 25.87 -3.50 12.40
C ARG A 147 24.75 -2.52 12.72
N ASP A 148 23.60 -2.67 12.08
CA ASP A 148 22.44 -1.82 12.30
C ASP A 148 21.89 -1.96 13.72
N ASN A 149 21.83 -3.19 14.24
CA ASN A 149 21.45 -3.42 15.63
C ASN A 149 22.43 -2.78 16.62
N ARG A 150 23.74 -2.86 16.38
CA ARG A 150 24.72 -2.14 17.20
C ARG A 150 24.50 -0.63 17.17
N ILE A 151 24.20 -0.05 16.01
CA ILE A 151 23.91 1.39 15.88
C ILE A 151 22.62 1.75 16.61
N LYS A 152 21.55 0.96 16.43
CA LYS A 152 20.26 1.14 17.10
C LYS A 152 20.40 1.09 18.62
N ARG A 153 21.17 0.14 19.15
CA ARG A 153 21.47 0.03 20.59
C ARG A 153 22.25 1.22 21.13
N ARG A 154 23.22 1.74 20.38
CA ARG A 154 23.95 2.95 20.77
C ARG A 154 23.02 4.15 20.90
N LYS A 155 22.10 4.32 19.95
CA LYS A 155 21.07 5.37 20.01
C LYS A 155 20.14 5.17 21.20
N LEU A 156 19.61 3.95 21.38
CA LEU A 156 18.69 3.66 22.49
C LEU A 156 19.36 3.85 23.85
N ARG A 157 20.64 3.51 24.00
CA ARG A 157 21.38 3.74 25.25
C ARG A 157 21.56 5.23 25.52
N ALA A 158 21.92 6.01 24.50
CA ALA A 158 22.01 7.46 24.63
C ALA A 158 20.65 8.09 25.01
N GLU A 159 19.55 7.58 24.46
CA GLU A 159 18.19 8.03 24.78
C GLU A 159 17.70 7.54 26.16
N THR A 160 18.02 6.30 26.55
CA THR A 160 17.60 5.71 27.84
C THR A 160 18.35 6.32 29.03
N GLU A 161 19.60 6.76 28.82
CA GLU A 161 20.38 7.47 29.84
C GLU A 161 19.83 8.89 30.08
N GLU A 162 19.03 9.44 29.16
CA GLU A 162 18.25 10.68 29.36
C GLU A 162 16.82 10.44 29.91
N VAL A 163 16.25 9.24 29.76
CA VAL A 163 14.84 8.93 30.10
C VAL A 163 14.75 7.88 31.22
N ILE A 164 15.13 8.26 32.44
CA ILE A 164 14.79 7.48 33.66
C ILE A 164 13.38 7.85 34.13
N VAL A 165 12.35 7.79 33.28
CA VAL A 165 10.93 7.75 33.71
C VAL A 165 10.08 7.08 32.62
N ALA A 166 9.53 5.91 32.98
CA ALA A 166 8.43 5.15 32.33
C ALA A 166 8.72 4.44 30.97
N PRO A 167 8.53 3.09 30.91
CA PRO A 167 8.49 2.38 29.64
C PRO A 167 7.09 2.50 29.04
N GLU A 168 6.92 3.42 28.10
CA GLU A 168 5.69 3.52 27.31
C GLU A 168 5.87 2.74 26.00
N VAL A 169 4.96 1.78 25.77
CA VAL A 169 4.91 0.93 24.58
C VAL A 169 4.95 1.81 23.34
N THR A 170 6.10 1.83 22.66
CA THR A 170 6.35 2.77 21.57
C THR A 170 5.67 2.27 20.30
N ILE A 171 4.38 2.58 20.17
CA ILE A 171 3.64 2.44 18.91
C ILE A 171 4.36 3.35 17.92
N LYS A 172 5.14 2.76 17.00
CA LYS A 172 5.89 3.51 15.98
C LYS A 172 4.89 4.38 15.21
N PRO A 173 4.93 5.71 15.37
CA PRO A 173 3.92 6.56 14.78
C PRO A 173 4.04 6.47 13.26
N LEU A 174 2.90 6.27 12.58
CA LEU A 174 2.83 6.15 11.14
C LEU A 174 3.42 7.43 10.52
N SER A 175 4.61 7.32 9.94
CA SER A 175 5.33 8.50 9.46
C SER A 175 4.69 9.05 8.20
N MET A 176 4.79 10.37 7.99
CA MET A 176 4.23 11.10 6.85
C MET A 176 4.60 10.49 5.48
N ILE A 177 5.73 9.77 5.41
CA ILE A 177 6.21 9.06 4.22
C ILE A 177 5.19 8.01 3.75
N HIS A 178 4.46 7.37 4.66
CA HIS A 178 3.46 6.34 4.34
C HIS A 178 2.16 6.95 3.79
N MET A 179 1.96 8.27 3.96
CA MET A 179 0.80 9.02 3.46
C MET A 179 1.08 9.72 2.11
N GLN A 180 2.26 9.56 1.52
CA GLN A 180 2.67 10.30 0.32
C GLN A 180 1.77 10.01 -0.90
N GLY A 181 1.28 8.78 -1.04
CA GLY A 181 0.39 8.37 -2.14
C GLY A 181 -0.93 9.17 -2.17
N PRO A 182 -1.72 9.15 -1.08
CA PRO A 182 -2.94 9.95 -0.96
C PRO A 182 -2.71 11.45 -1.22
N PHE A 183 -1.62 12.03 -0.71
CA PHE A 183 -1.31 13.44 -0.96
C PHE A 183 -1.02 13.74 -2.43
N LEU A 184 -0.29 12.86 -3.12
CA LEU A 184 -0.02 12.99 -4.56
C LEU A 184 -1.33 12.93 -5.38
N LEU A 185 -2.21 12.00 -5.03
CA LEU A 185 -3.50 11.85 -5.70
C LEU A 185 -4.38 13.09 -5.49
N TYR A 186 -4.39 13.66 -4.27
CA TYR A 186 -5.08 14.91 -3.98
C TYR A 186 -4.55 16.08 -4.82
N VAL A 187 -3.23 16.29 -4.85
CA VAL A 187 -2.61 17.36 -5.66
C VAL A 187 -2.95 17.20 -7.14
N LEU A 188 -2.91 15.96 -7.65
CA LEU A 188 -3.29 15.67 -9.04
C LEU A 188 -4.76 16.04 -9.31
N CYS A 189 -5.69 15.69 -8.41
CA CYS A 189 -7.09 16.10 -8.52
C CYS A 189 -7.26 17.62 -8.54
N VAL A 190 -6.54 18.35 -7.68
CA VAL A 190 -6.58 19.82 -7.65
C VAL A 190 -6.11 20.41 -8.98
N ILE A 191 -5.02 19.89 -9.55
CA ILE A 191 -4.50 20.34 -10.85
C ILE A 191 -5.53 20.09 -11.95
N VAL A 192 -6.16 18.90 -11.99
CA VAL A 192 -7.19 18.57 -12.98
C VAL A 192 -8.38 19.52 -12.85
N SER A 193 -8.91 19.73 -11.65
CA SER A 193 -10.03 20.65 -11.42
C SER A 193 -9.71 22.08 -11.82
N PHE A 194 -8.51 22.57 -11.49
CA PHE A 194 -8.05 23.91 -11.88
C PHE A 194 -7.91 24.03 -13.41
N THR A 195 -7.40 22.99 -14.07
CA THR A 195 -7.27 22.97 -15.53
C THR A 195 -8.64 22.98 -16.21
N THR A 196 -9.60 22.19 -15.73
CA THR A 196 -10.98 22.20 -16.24
C THR A 196 -11.62 23.58 -16.09
N PHE A 197 -11.43 24.24 -14.93
CA PHE A 197 -11.90 25.60 -14.69
C PHE A 197 -11.31 26.62 -15.68
N LEU A 198 -9.99 26.59 -15.91
CA LEU A 198 -9.34 27.49 -16.87
C LEU A 198 -9.89 27.31 -18.30
N ILE A 199 -10.10 26.06 -18.74
CA ILE A 199 -10.69 25.77 -20.05
C ILE A 199 -12.08 26.39 -20.18
N GLU A 200 -12.89 26.27 -19.13
CA GLU A 200 -14.25 26.79 -19.10
C GLU A 200 -14.30 28.33 -19.09
N VAL A 201 -13.36 29.00 -18.43
CA VAL A 201 -13.28 30.48 -18.42
C VAL A 201 -12.77 31.03 -19.75
N ILE A 202 -11.81 30.36 -20.39
CA ILE A 202 -11.22 30.84 -21.65
C ILE A 202 -12.18 30.65 -22.82
N ARG A 203 -12.91 29.54 -22.92
CA ARG A 203 -13.86 29.25 -24.01
C ARG A 203 -14.85 30.39 -24.34
N PRO A 204 -15.62 30.94 -23.38
CA PRO A 204 -16.61 31.98 -23.66
C PRO A 204 -15.94 33.29 -24.08
N SER A 205 -14.75 33.60 -23.56
CA SER A 205 -13.99 34.79 -23.96
C SER A 205 -13.54 34.74 -25.43
N PHE A 206 -13.18 33.56 -25.93
CA PHE A 206 -12.79 33.36 -27.32
C PHE A 206 -14.01 33.35 -28.25
N PHE A 207 -15.10 32.70 -27.85
CA PHE A 207 -16.34 32.65 -28.62
C PHE A 207 -16.97 34.04 -28.81
N ARG A 208 -16.92 34.90 -27.78
CA ARG A 208 -17.46 36.26 -27.85
C ARG A 208 -16.65 37.18 -28.78
N ARG A 209 -15.34 36.93 -28.95
CA ARG A 209 -14.47 37.65 -29.89
C ARG A 209 -14.76 37.32 -31.35
N ASN A 210 -15.11 36.07 -31.65
CA ASN A 210 -15.41 35.62 -33.01
C ASN A 210 -16.81 36.02 -33.52
N GLN A 211 -17.71 36.55 -32.68
CA GLN A 211 -19.00 37.09 -33.13
C GLN A 211 -18.99 38.59 -33.44
N GLN A 212 -17.90 39.30 -33.14
CA GLN A 212 -17.78 40.75 -33.40
C GLN A 212 -16.94 41.11 -34.64
N ASN A 213 -16.39 40.10 -35.33
CA ASN A 213 -15.76 40.22 -36.65
C ASN A 213 -16.63 39.53 -37.69
#